data_AF-A0A9E3L081-F1
#
_entry.id   AF-A0A9E3L081-F1
#
_cell.length_a   1.000
_cell.length_b   1.000
_cell.length_c   1.000
_cell.angle_alpha   90.00
_cell.angle_beta   90.00
_cell.angle_gamma   90.00
#
_symmetry.space_group_name_H-M   'P 1'
#
loop_
_entity.id
_entity.type
_entity.pdbx_description
1 polymer ?
#
loop_
_entity_poly.entity_id
_entity_poly.type
_entity_poly.pdbx_seq_one_letter_code
_entity_poly.pdbx_strand_id
1 'polypeptide(L)' 'MAAPMQTSDGRFSYEAAGDPAAPPLVFLHGIGGAARAWRRQISDFGHDYRAVAWDMPGYGSSAPLAT' A
#
# COMPACT_ATOMS: atom_id res chain seq x y z
N MET A 1 -7.46 12.06 -7.09
CA MET A 1 -6.52 10.96 -6.80
C MET A 1 -7.32 9.67 -6.71
N ALA A 2 -6.77 8.55 -7.18
CA ALA A 2 -7.43 7.26 -7.03
C ALA A 2 -7.63 6.94 -5.54
N ALA A 3 -8.78 6.34 -5.20
CA ALA A 3 -9.05 5.88 -3.85
C ALA A 3 -8.08 4.73 -3.49
N PRO A 4 -7.65 4.61 -2.23
CA PRO A 4 -6.86 3.46 -1.79
C PRO A 4 -7.64 2.17 -2.03
N MET A 5 -6.91 1.13 -2.45
CA MET A 5 -7.42 -0.21 -2.65
C MET A 5 -7.58 -0.91 -1.28
N GLN A 6 -8.43 -1.93 -1.22
CA GLN A 6 -8.62 -2.76 -0.03
C GLN A 6 -8.34 -4.23 -0.36
N THR A 7 -7.83 -5.00 0.60
CA THR A 7 -7.76 -6.45 0.49
C THR A 7 -9.18 -7.04 0.42
N SER A 8 -9.32 -8.24 -0.15
CA SER A 8 -10.63 -8.89 -0.32
C SER A 8 -11.35 -9.16 1.01
N ASP A 9 -10.60 -9.34 2.09
CA ASP A 9 -11.10 -9.49 3.46
C ASP A 9 -11.30 -8.15 4.19
N GLY A 10 -11.05 -7.02 3.52
CA GLY A 10 -11.22 -5.66 4.05
C GLY A 10 -10.27 -5.28 5.18
N ARG A 11 -9.25 -6.10 5.49
CA ARG A 11 -8.36 -5.85 6.63
C ARG A 11 -7.32 -4.77 6.37
N PHE A 12 -6.81 -4.66 5.14
CA PHE A 12 -5.72 -3.76 4.80
C PHE A 12 -6.03 -2.84 3.63
N SER A 13 -5.85 -1.54 3.84
CA SER A 13 -5.80 -0.56 2.76
C SER A 13 -4.39 -0.46 2.19
N TYR A 14 -4.30 -0.24 0.88
CA TYR A 14 -3.03 -0.08 0.20
C TYR A 14 -3.16 0.80 -1.04
N GLU A 15 -2.03 1.36 -1.46
CA GLU A 15 -1.85 2.01 -2.76
C GLU A 15 -0.89 1.16 -3.58
N ALA A 16 -1.11 1.06 -4.90
CA ALA A 16 -0.26 0.28 -5.77
C ALA A 16 -0.23 0.80 -7.20
N ALA A 17 0.87 0.54 -7.90
CA ALA A 17 1.05 0.79 -9.34
C ALA A 17 1.82 -0.36 -10.00
N GLY A 18 1.89 -0.31 -11.32
CA GLY A 18 2.53 -1.35 -12.12
C GLY A 18 1.66 -2.59 -12.37
N ASP A 19 2.15 -3.43 -13.29
CA ASP A 19 1.48 -4.66 -13.72
C ASP A 19 1.30 -5.62 -12.53
N PRO A 20 0.09 -6.11 -12.23
CA PRO A 20 -0.14 -7.15 -11.22
C PRO A 20 0.68 -8.44 -11.41
N ALA A 21 1.18 -8.74 -12.61
CA ALA A 21 2.04 -9.88 -12.91
C ALA A 21 3.55 -9.60 -12.74
N ALA A 22 3.97 -8.35 -12.53
CA ALA A 22 5.36 -7.98 -12.30
C ALA A 22 5.83 -8.41 -10.89
N PRO A 23 7.15 -8.52 -10.65
CA PRO A 23 7.68 -8.85 -9.33
C PRO A 23 7.20 -7.85 -8.25
N PRO A 24 6.74 -8.31 -7.07
CA PRO A 24 6.22 -7.42 -6.05
C PRO A 24 7.34 -6.66 -5.33
N LEU A 25 7.13 -5.36 -5.13
CA LEU A 25 7.94 -4.51 -4.26
C LEU A 25 7.04 -3.87 -3.20
N VAL A 26 7.28 -4.19 -1.92
CA VAL A 26 6.43 -3.77 -0.81
C VAL A 26 7.12 -2.70 0.04
N PHE A 27 6.46 -1.56 0.22
CA PHE A 27 6.92 -0.47 1.08
C PHE A 27 6.26 -0.54 2.46
N LEU A 28 7.08 -0.44 3.51
CA LEU A 28 6.64 -0.43 4.91
C LEU A 28 6.85 0.99 5.46
N HIS A 29 5.79 1.63 5.95
CA HIS A 29 5.92 2.92 6.62
C HIS A 29 6.36 2.74 8.08
N GLY A 30 6.88 3.80 8.71
CA GLY A 30 7.16 3.85 10.15
C GLY A 30 5.98 4.39 10.97
N ILE A 31 6.20 4.57 12.27
CA ILE A 31 5.24 5.20 13.19
C ILE A 31 4.87 6.60 12.68
N GLY A 32 3.58 6.94 12.73
CA GLY A 32 3.04 8.22 12.21
C GLY A 32 2.97 8.30 10.67
N GLY A 33 3.44 7.28 9.97
CA GLY A 33 3.38 7.16 8.51
C GLY A 33 2.07 6.55 8.00
N ALA A 34 2.01 6.32 6.68
CA ALA A 34 0.94 5.63 5.96
C ALA A 34 1.39 5.33 4.53
N ALA A 35 0.63 4.50 3.80
CA ALA A 35 0.86 4.15 2.39
C ALA A 35 1.10 5.39 1.50
N ARG A 36 0.32 6.45 1.71
CA ARG A 36 0.40 7.72 0.95
C ARG A 36 1.79 8.37 0.94
N ALA A 37 2.64 8.08 1.92
CA ALA A 37 4.00 8.60 1.99
C ALA A 37 4.88 8.11 0.82
N TRP A 38 4.51 6.97 0.21
CA TRP A 38 5.26 6.29 -0.83
C TRP A 38 4.76 6.56 -2.25
N ARG A 39 3.80 7.48 -2.45
CA ARG A 39 3.18 7.73 -3.77
C ARG A 39 4.17 8.01 -4.89
N ARG A 40 5.24 8.77 -4.59
CA ARG A 40 6.28 9.08 -5.58
C ARG A 40 7.09 7.83 -5.93
N GLN A 41 7.47 7.05 -4.92
CA GLN A 41 8.21 5.80 -5.08
C GLN A 41 7.38 4.75 -5.81
N ILE A 42 6.10 4.57 -5.46
CA ILE A 42 5.19 3.67 -6.16
C ILE A 42 5.07 4.05 -7.64
N SER A 43 4.96 5.35 -7.95
CA SER A 43 4.90 5.80 -9.33
C SER A 43 6.18 5.50 -10.11
N ASP A 44 7.34 5.64 -9.48
CA ASP A 44 8.65 5.45 -10.10
C ASP A 44 8.98 3.95 -10.28
N PHE A 45 8.87 3.16 -9.20
CA PHE A 45 9.12 1.72 -9.25
C PHE A 45 8.02 0.92 -9.95
N GLY A 46 6.83 1.49 -10.14
CA GLY A 46 5.72 0.87 -10.85
C GLY A 46 6.00 0.58 -12.33
N HIS A 47 7.08 1.11 -12.89
CA HIS A 47 7.53 0.79 -14.25
C HIS A 47 8.08 -0.64 -14.38
N ASP A 48 8.78 -1.14 -13.36
CA ASP A 48 9.47 -2.44 -13.37
C ASP A 48 8.85 -3.47 -12.41
N TYR A 49 8.12 -2.99 -11.40
CA TYR A 49 7.59 -3.81 -10.31
C TYR A 49 6.07 -3.63 -10.15
N ARG A 50 5.46 -4.63 -9.51
CA ARG A 50 4.20 -4.41 -8.81
C ARG A 50 4.50 -3.69 -7.50
N ALA A 51 4.59 -2.37 -7.55
CA ALA A 51 4.92 -1.53 -6.40
C ALA A 51 3.67 -1.33 -5.51
N VAL A 52 3.77 -1.71 -4.23
CA VAL A 52 2.65 -1.71 -3.26
C VAL A 52 3.09 -1.06 -1.95
N ALA A 53 2.36 -0.06 -1.45
CA ALA A 53 2.48 0.40 -0.07
C ALA A 53 1.17 0.16 0.65
N TRP A 54 1.23 -0.52 1.79
CA TRP A 54 0.09 -0.81 2.64
C TRP A 54 0.05 0.11 3.85
N ASP A 55 -1.12 0.27 4.43
CA ASP A 55 -1.29 0.82 5.77
C ASP A 55 -1.24 -0.33 6.79
N MET A 56 -0.29 -0.27 7.74
CA MET A 56 -0.21 -1.23 8.85
C MET A 56 -1.52 -1.25 9.68
N PRO A 57 -1.79 -2.31 10.47
CA PRO A 57 -2.98 -2.36 11.32
C PRO A 57 -3.18 -1.08 12.14
N GLY A 58 -4.39 -0.50 12.07
CA GLY A 58 -4.74 0.75 12.77
C GLY A 58 -4.25 2.04 12.10
N TYR A 59 -3.59 1.96 10.93
CA TYR A 59 -3.22 3.11 10.12
C TYR A 59 -4.14 3.26 8.91
N GLY A 60 -4.22 4.48 8.38
CA GLY A 60 -4.97 4.78 7.16
C GLY A 60 -6.42 4.28 7.25
N SER A 61 -6.80 3.40 6.33
CA SER A 61 -8.11 2.74 6.30
C SER A 61 -8.02 1.23 6.58
N SER A 62 -6.89 0.76 7.11
CA SER A 62 -6.72 -0.62 7.58
C SER A 62 -7.42 -0.82 8.92
N ALA A 63 -7.95 -2.01 9.12
CA ALA A 63 -8.55 -2.41 10.39
C ALA A 63 -7.49 -2.37 11.51
N PRO A 64 -7.87 -2.02 12.76
CA PRO A 64 -6.99 -2.18 13.92
C PRO A 64 -6.67 -3.66 14.18
N LEU A 65 -5.62 -3.93 14.95
CA LEU A 65 -5.39 -5.28 15.47
C LEU A 65 -6.59 -5.72 16.31
N ALA A 66 -7.03 -6.96 16.12
CA ALA A 66 -8.00 -7.57 17.01
C ALA A 66 -7.37 -7.69 18.41
N THR A 67 -8.08 -7.20 19.42
CA THR A 67 -7.76 -7.36 20.84
C THR A 67 -8.43 -8.58 21.42
#